data_AF-A0A8J7HF97-F1
#
_entry.id   AF-A0A8J7HF97-F1
#
_cell.length_a   1.000
_cell.length_b   1.000
_cell.length_c   1.000
_cell.angle_alpha   90.00
_cell.angle_beta   90.00
_cell.angle_gamma   90.00
#
_symmetry.space_group_name_H-M   'P 1'
#
loop_
_entity.id
_entity.type
_entity.pdbx_description
1 polymer ?
#
loop_
_entity_poly.entity_id
_entity_poly.type
_entity_poly.pdbx_seq_one_letter_code
_entity_poly.pdbx_strand_id
1 'polypeptide(L)'
;MILLQQSRKILATFVLILVLMITTACGGNTLTQADRTTTPPVIGRDVTYSELERGNTLTGQSFGNWVVQTSKGLVQDAYVRDNNKLGVVISPQVRPNEVRPLAKSLVQGFKKNFPNQNLTVLIYGPDKKLILTTKYDVQTNQVQYT
;
A
#
# COMPACT_ATOMS: atom_id res chain seq x y z
N MET A 1 37.37 -7.92 -47.04
CA MET A 1 36.06 -7.30 -46.77
C MET A 1 35.61 -7.60 -45.33
N ILE A 2 36.25 -6.99 -44.31
CA ILE A 2 35.90 -7.25 -42.88
C ILE A 2 35.85 -5.94 -42.05
N LEU A 3 36.34 -4.80 -42.59
CA LEU A 3 36.45 -3.54 -41.85
C LEU A 3 35.22 -2.61 -41.92
N LEU A 4 34.19 -2.94 -42.73
CA LEU A 4 33.01 -2.08 -42.93
C LEU A 4 31.78 -2.45 -42.09
N GLN A 5 31.78 -3.60 -41.40
CA GLN A 5 30.65 -4.02 -40.57
C GLN A 5 30.77 -3.63 -39.08
N GLN A 6 31.98 -3.37 -38.58
CA GLN A 6 32.19 -2.96 -37.19
C GLN A 6 31.82 -1.50 -36.89
N SER A 7 31.77 -0.63 -37.91
CA SER A 7 31.42 0.79 -37.74
C SER A 7 29.95 1.03 -37.39
N ARG A 8 29.05 0.12 -37.78
CA ARG A 8 27.60 0.28 -37.53
C ARG A 8 27.19 0.05 -36.07
N LYS A 9 27.92 -0.77 -35.32
CA LYS A 9 27.60 -1.05 -33.91
C LYS A 9 28.07 0.04 -32.94
N ILE A 10 29.13 0.79 -33.29
CA ILE A 10 29.67 1.84 -32.41
C ILE A 10 28.84 3.13 -32.48
N LEU A 11 28.25 3.43 -33.65
CA LEU A 11 27.40 4.61 -33.84
C LEU A 11 26.10 4.56 -33.03
N ALA A 12 25.51 3.38 -32.82
CA ALA A 12 24.24 3.24 -32.12
C ALA A 12 24.35 3.56 -30.61
N THR A 13 25.49 3.29 -29.97
CA THR A 13 25.69 3.54 -28.54
C THR A 13 25.94 5.02 -28.24
N PHE A 14 26.57 5.75 -29.16
CA PHE A 14 26.86 7.18 -28.99
C PHE A 14 25.60 8.06 -29.08
N VAL A 15 24.60 7.67 -29.88
CA VAL A 15 23.33 8.40 -29.97
C VAL A 15 22.53 8.29 -28.65
N LEU A 16 22.55 7.13 -27.98
CA LEU A 16 21.78 6.93 -26.75
C LEU A 16 22.31 7.76 -25.57
N ILE A 17 23.64 7.97 -25.50
CA ILE A 17 24.27 8.78 -24.45
C ILE A 17 24.01 10.29 -24.67
N LEU A 18 23.89 10.72 -25.94
CA LEU A 18 23.61 12.12 -26.27
C LEU A 18 22.19 12.56 -25.88
N VAL A 19 21.21 11.65 -25.90
CA VAL A 19 19.81 11.96 -25.53
C VAL A 19 19.63 12.18 -24.03
N LEU A 20 20.55 11.68 -23.17
CA LEU A 20 20.42 11.83 -21.71
C LEU A 20 20.88 13.21 -21.18
N MET A 21 21.58 14.03 -21.97
CA MET A 21 22.14 15.31 -21.51
C MET A 21 21.30 16.54 -21.87
N ILE A 22 20.06 16.37 -22.34
CA ILE A 22 19.20 17.49 -22.75
C ILE A 22 17.83 17.42 -22.07
N THR A 23 17.82 17.42 -20.74
CA THR A 23 16.64 17.87 -19.96
C THR A 23 17.06 19.01 -19.03
N THR A 24 17.17 20.18 -19.65
CA THR A 24 17.07 21.53 -19.05
C THR A 24 15.90 21.58 -18.07
N ALA A 25 16.12 21.92 -16.79
CA ALA A 25 16.12 23.29 -16.27
C ALA A 25 14.79 24.05 -16.50
N CYS A 26 13.88 23.94 -15.53
CA CYS A 26 12.98 25.01 -15.06
C CYS A 26 13.23 25.08 -13.55
N GLY A 27 13.69 26.16 -12.90
CA GLY A 27 13.52 27.57 -13.19
C GLY A 27 12.40 28.14 -12.30
N GLY A 28 12.74 28.57 -11.07
CA GLY A 28 11.90 29.37 -10.14
C GLY A 28 10.70 28.62 -9.53
N ASN A 29 10.33 28.74 -8.25
CA ASN A 29 10.12 29.96 -7.49
C ASN A 29 10.24 29.70 -5.97
N THR A 30 10.70 30.72 -5.26
CA THR A 30 10.72 30.88 -3.80
C THR A 30 9.32 30.95 -3.16
N LEU A 31 9.28 30.69 -1.83
CA LEU A 31 8.20 30.92 -0.87
C LEU A 31 7.10 29.82 -0.91
N THR A 32 6.69 29.14 0.16
CA THR A 32 6.57 29.57 1.55
C THR A 32 6.44 28.33 2.44
N GLN A 33 7.11 28.37 3.58
CA GLN A 33 6.91 27.52 4.74
C GLN A 33 5.43 27.54 5.17
N ALA A 34 4.71 26.44 4.93
CA ALA A 34 3.41 26.20 5.53
C ALA A 34 3.61 25.54 6.90
N ASP A 35 3.72 26.42 7.86
CA ASP A 35 3.33 26.33 9.27
C ASP A 35 2.95 24.94 9.83
N ARG A 36 3.75 24.50 10.80
CA ARG A 36 3.39 23.44 11.75
C ARG A 36 2.25 23.97 12.63
N THR A 37 1.01 23.73 12.24
CA THR A 37 -0.11 23.84 13.19
C THR A 37 -0.33 22.49 13.87
N THR A 38 0.26 22.35 15.06
CA THR A 38 -0.12 21.34 16.06
C THR A 38 -1.63 21.40 16.32
N THR A 39 -2.34 20.41 15.80
CA THR A 39 -3.72 20.13 16.21
C THR A 39 -3.77 18.68 16.68
N PRO A 40 -4.20 18.38 17.92
CA PRO A 40 -4.28 17.00 18.41
C PRO A 40 -5.27 16.19 17.55
N PRO A 41 -5.01 14.89 17.29
CA PRO A 41 -5.88 14.11 16.41
C PRO A 41 -7.22 13.89 17.12
N VAL A 42 -8.25 14.60 16.64
CA VAL A 42 -9.64 14.29 16.94
C VAL A 42 -9.94 12.90 16.38
N ILE A 43 -10.05 11.93 17.28
CA ILE A 43 -10.57 10.60 17.02
C ILE A 43 -12.05 10.77 16.63
N GLY A 44 -12.36 10.54 15.37
CA GLY A 44 -13.74 10.64 14.87
C GLY A 44 -13.80 11.20 13.46
N ARG A 45 -13.20 10.51 12.49
CA ARG A 45 -13.56 10.70 11.09
C ARG A 45 -13.79 9.34 10.48
N ASP A 46 -15.05 9.16 10.09
CA ASP A 46 -15.54 8.20 9.13
C ASP A 46 -14.44 7.94 8.09
N VAL A 47 -13.81 6.76 8.17
CA VAL A 47 -12.67 6.39 7.32
C VAL A 47 -13.25 6.04 5.95
N THR A 48 -13.74 7.06 5.26
CA THR A 48 -14.16 6.97 3.88
C THR A 48 -12.89 6.77 3.08
N TYR A 49 -12.82 5.62 2.42
CA TYR A 49 -11.71 5.05 1.64
C TYR A 49 -11.18 5.96 0.49
N SER A 50 -11.52 7.25 0.43
CA SER A 50 -11.18 8.14 -0.68
C SER A 50 -9.68 8.43 -0.79
N GLU A 51 -9.09 7.80 -1.80
CA GLU A 51 -8.13 8.36 -2.76
C GLU A 51 -6.61 8.36 -2.53
N LEU A 52 -6.02 8.11 -1.34
CA LEU A 52 -4.54 8.24 -1.19
C LEU A 52 -3.82 7.22 -0.27
N GLU A 53 -4.30 5.98 -0.17
CA GLU A 53 -3.71 4.98 0.75
C GLU A 53 -3.01 3.81 0.05
N ARG A 54 -2.18 4.04 -0.98
CA ARG A 54 -1.16 3.02 -1.33
C ARG A 54 -0.16 2.94 -0.17
N GLY A 55 0.21 1.72 0.23
CA GLY A 55 0.99 1.53 1.45
C GLY A 55 2.22 2.44 1.53
N ASN A 56 2.50 2.98 2.72
CA ASN A 56 3.54 4.01 2.90
C ASN A 56 4.97 3.45 3.00
N THR A 57 5.12 2.12 2.94
CA THR A 57 6.40 1.42 2.94
C THR A 57 6.43 0.36 1.85
N LEU A 58 7.63 0.01 1.37
CA LEU A 58 7.81 -1.06 0.37
C LEU A 58 7.28 -2.42 0.88
N THR A 59 7.54 -2.73 2.16
CA THR A 59 7.02 -3.94 2.81
C THR A 59 5.50 -3.93 2.87
N GLY A 60 4.91 -2.79 3.23
CA GLY A 60 3.47 -2.63 3.30
C GLY A 60 2.79 -2.78 1.94
N GLN A 61 3.36 -2.17 0.90
CA GLN A 61 2.88 -2.33 -0.48
C GLN A 61 2.98 -3.79 -0.95
N SER A 62 4.11 -4.45 -0.70
CA SER A 62 4.32 -5.85 -1.08
C SER A 62 3.31 -6.77 -0.38
N PHE A 63 3.06 -6.54 0.91
CA PHE A 63 2.06 -7.31 1.66
C PHE A 63 0.64 -7.05 1.15
N GLY A 64 0.26 -5.80 0.88
CA GLY A 64 -1.04 -5.46 0.29
C GLY A 64 -1.28 -6.18 -1.04
N ASN A 65 -0.30 -6.12 -1.95
CA ASN A 65 -0.35 -6.84 -3.22
C ASN A 65 -0.47 -8.36 -3.01
N TRP A 66 0.30 -8.91 -2.07
CA TRP A 66 0.26 -10.33 -1.73
C TRP A 66 -1.11 -10.75 -1.19
N VAL A 67 -1.76 -9.93 -0.35
CA VAL A 67 -3.11 -10.19 0.16
C VAL A 67 -4.11 -10.27 -0.98
N VAL A 68 -4.12 -9.30 -1.89
CA VAL A 68 -5.02 -9.30 -3.06
C VAL A 68 -4.79 -10.56 -3.90
N GLN A 69 -3.54 -10.84 -4.26
CA GLN A 69 -3.17 -12.00 -5.10
C GLN A 69 -3.54 -13.34 -4.45
N THR A 70 -3.26 -13.50 -3.16
CA THR A 70 -3.46 -14.76 -2.43
C THR A 70 -4.93 -15.01 -2.08
N SER A 71 -5.73 -13.95 -1.97
CA SER A 71 -7.16 -14.05 -1.65
C SER A 71 -8.00 -14.70 -2.75
N LYS A 72 -7.44 -14.93 -3.95
CA LYS A 72 -8.14 -15.53 -5.10
C LYS A 72 -9.46 -14.83 -5.46
N GLY A 73 -9.49 -13.50 -5.35
CA GLY A 73 -10.66 -12.68 -5.68
C GLY A 73 -11.64 -12.43 -4.54
N LEU A 74 -11.36 -12.92 -3.32
CA LEU A 74 -12.12 -12.55 -2.12
C LEU A 74 -11.79 -11.13 -1.63
N VAL A 75 -10.58 -10.66 -1.91
CA VAL A 75 -10.14 -9.28 -1.65
C VAL A 75 -9.94 -8.57 -2.98
N GLN A 76 -10.62 -7.43 -3.16
CA GLN A 76 -10.50 -6.59 -4.35
C GLN A 76 -9.33 -5.61 -4.26
N ASP A 77 -9.07 -5.09 -3.06
CA ASP A 77 -7.95 -4.20 -2.80
C ASP A 77 -7.46 -4.32 -1.37
N ALA A 78 -6.17 -4.05 -1.17
CA ALA A 78 -5.58 -4.02 0.16
C ALA A 78 -4.39 -3.05 0.22
N TYR A 79 -4.24 -2.41 1.39
CA TYR A 79 -3.13 -1.51 1.67
C TYR A 79 -2.65 -1.67 3.10
N VAL A 80 -1.37 -1.37 3.32
CA VAL A 80 -0.77 -1.35 4.66
C VAL A 80 -0.22 0.03 4.95
N ARG A 81 -0.61 0.59 6.09
CA ARG A 81 -0.14 1.87 6.61
C ARG A 81 0.62 1.67 7.92
N ASP A 82 1.71 2.42 8.06
CA ASP A 82 2.52 2.52 9.27
C ASP A 82 3.05 1.16 9.75
N ASN A 83 3.10 0.18 8.84
CA ASN A 83 3.43 -1.21 9.10
C ASN A 83 2.54 -1.90 10.15
N ASN A 84 1.43 -1.30 10.59
CA ASN A 84 0.59 -1.84 11.66
C ASN A 84 -0.93 -1.79 11.37
N LYS A 85 -1.33 -1.17 10.26
CA LYS A 85 -2.72 -1.04 9.85
C LYS A 85 -2.90 -1.59 8.44
N LEU A 86 -3.71 -2.63 8.29
CA LEU A 86 -4.08 -3.24 7.02
C LEU A 86 -5.52 -2.84 6.70
N GLY A 87 -5.75 -2.15 5.59
CA GLY A 87 -7.08 -1.95 5.03
C GLY A 87 -7.35 -2.96 3.93
N VAL A 88 -8.56 -3.53 3.89
CA VAL A 88 -8.96 -4.59 2.95
C VAL A 88 -10.36 -4.31 2.44
N VAL A 89 -10.53 -4.26 1.12
CA VAL A 89 -11.85 -4.19 0.47
C VAL A 89 -12.22 -5.60 0.01
N ILE A 90 -13.30 -6.17 0.55
CA ILE A 90 -13.77 -7.50 0.16
C ILE A 90 -14.59 -7.46 -1.12
N SER A 91 -14.61 -8.57 -1.85
CA SER A 91 -15.48 -8.74 -3.00
C SER A 91 -16.93 -9.06 -2.59
N PRO A 92 -17.91 -8.83 -3.48
CA PRO A 92 -19.30 -9.22 -3.25
C PRO A 92 -19.49 -10.75 -3.05
N GLN A 93 -18.46 -11.55 -3.33
CA GLN A 93 -18.50 -13.01 -3.16
C GLN A 93 -18.34 -13.43 -1.69
N VAL A 94 -17.77 -12.57 -0.83
CA VAL A 94 -17.59 -12.84 0.59
C VAL A 94 -18.92 -12.67 1.31
N ARG A 95 -19.44 -13.75 1.89
CA ARG A 95 -20.71 -13.71 2.63
C ARG A 95 -20.52 -13.06 4.00
N PRO A 96 -21.56 -12.42 4.59
CA PRO A 96 -21.45 -11.78 5.90
C PRO A 96 -20.90 -12.68 7.03
N ASN A 97 -21.24 -13.97 7.01
CA ASN A 97 -20.74 -14.96 7.97
C ASN A 97 -19.26 -15.36 7.75
N GLU A 98 -18.70 -15.09 6.58
CA GLU A 98 -17.31 -15.39 6.21
C GLU A 98 -16.35 -14.22 6.53
N VAL A 99 -16.88 -13.01 6.76
CA VAL A 99 -16.09 -11.81 7.04
C VAL A 99 -15.20 -12.00 8.28
N ARG A 100 -15.74 -12.54 9.37
CA ARG A 100 -14.96 -12.78 10.61
C ARG A 100 -13.86 -13.82 10.43
N PRO A 101 -14.11 -15.02 9.87
CA PRO A 101 -13.06 -15.98 9.53
C PRO A 101 -11.97 -15.41 8.60
N LEU A 102 -12.36 -14.62 7.60
CA LEU A 102 -11.43 -13.93 6.70
C LEU A 102 -10.56 -12.93 7.49
N ALA A 103 -11.17 -12.10 8.33
CA ALA A 103 -10.48 -11.14 9.18
C ALA A 103 -9.43 -11.79 10.07
N LYS A 104 -9.79 -12.91 10.71
CA LYS A 104 -8.88 -13.69 11.55
C LYS A 104 -7.68 -14.17 10.75
N SER A 105 -7.89 -14.70 9.56
CA SER A 105 -6.83 -15.18 8.67
C SER A 105 -5.91 -14.03 8.22
N LEU A 106 -6.49 -12.87 7.90
CA LEU A 106 -5.74 -11.67 7.52
C LEU A 106 -4.86 -11.17 8.67
N VAL A 107 -5.40 -11.06 9.89
CA VAL A 107 -4.62 -10.68 11.09
C VAL A 107 -3.47 -11.66 11.33
N GLN A 108 -3.71 -12.96 11.19
CA GLN A 108 -2.66 -13.97 11.37
C GLN A 108 -1.55 -13.84 10.31
N GLY A 109 -1.90 -13.60 9.05
CA GLY A 109 -0.92 -13.32 7.99
C GLY A 109 -0.17 -12.01 8.22
N PHE A 110 -0.88 -10.98 8.70
CA PHE A 110 -0.31 -9.67 8.99
C PHE A 110 0.68 -9.73 10.15
N LYS A 111 0.36 -10.47 11.22
CA LYS A 111 1.26 -10.75 12.35
C LYS A 111 2.57 -11.39 11.92
N LYS A 112 2.55 -12.29 10.94
CA LYS A 112 3.77 -12.94 10.44
C LYS A 112 4.72 -11.97 9.74
N ASN A 113 4.17 -10.99 9.02
CA ASN A 113 4.96 -10.02 8.25
C ASN A 113 5.38 -8.81 9.09
N PHE A 114 4.61 -8.52 10.15
CA PHE A 114 4.77 -7.34 10.99
C PHE A 114 4.72 -7.74 12.49
N PRO A 115 5.75 -8.46 12.99
CA PRO A 115 5.75 -9.01 14.34
C PRO A 115 5.99 -7.95 15.42
N ASN A 116 5.80 -8.34 16.68
CA ASN A 116 6.18 -7.57 17.88
C ASN A 116 5.48 -6.22 18.08
N GLN A 117 4.27 -6.08 17.54
CA GLN A 117 3.48 -4.85 17.68
C GLN A 117 1.98 -5.13 17.60
N ASN A 118 1.20 -4.16 18.06
CA ASN A 118 -0.25 -4.18 17.89
C ASN A 118 -0.61 -3.97 16.42
N LEU A 119 -1.61 -4.71 15.94
CA LEU A 119 -2.04 -4.67 14.55
C LEU A 119 -3.51 -4.36 14.45
N THR A 120 -3.89 -3.63 13.41
CA THR A 120 -5.28 -3.32 13.09
C THR A 120 -5.57 -3.75 11.66
N VAL A 121 -6.67 -4.48 11.46
CA VAL A 121 -7.21 -4.85 10.16
C VAL A 121 -8.58 -4.20 10.02
N LEU A 122 -8.73 -3.36 9.00
CA LEU A 122 -9.96 -2.66 8.64
C LEU A 122 -10.55 -3.37 7.43
N ILE A 123 -11.77 -3.89 7.55
CA ILE A 123 -12.45 -4.56 6.45
C ILE A 123 -13.58 -3.67 5.96
N TYR A 124 -13.49 -3.34 4.69
CA TYR A 124 -14.48 -2.57 3.96
C TYR A 124 -15.29 -3.49 3.06
N GLY A 125 -16.60 -3.26 2.98
CA GLY A 125 -17.47 -3.92 2.02
C GLY A 125 -17.17 -3.52 0.57
N PRO A 126 -17.86 -4.13 -0.41
CA PRO A 126 -17.71 -3.76 -1.82
C PRO A 126 -18.10 -2.30 -2.11
N ASP A 127 -18.94 -1.72 -1.25
CA ASP A 127 -19.34 -0.31 -1.24
C ASP A 127 -18.33 0.61 -0.53
N LYS A 128 -17.17 0.06 -0.12
CA LYS A 128 -16.09 0.74 0.59
C LYS A 128 -16.47 1.27 1.98
N LYS A 129 -17.57 0.80 2.56
CA LYS A 129 -17.92 1.12 3.96
C LYS A 129 -17.22 0.16 4.90
N LEU A 130 -16.72 0.67 6.02
CA LEU A 130 -16.12 -0.15 7.07
C LEU A 130 -17.20 -1.06 7.68
N ILE A 131 -16.99 -2.37 7.60
CA ILE A 131 -17.95 -3.38 8.11
C ILE A 131 -17.41 -4.17 9.31
N LEU A 132 -16.08 -4.24 9.48
CA LEU A 132 -15.46 -4.92 10.60
C LEU A 132 -14.07 -4.33 10.88
N THR A 133 -13.81 -4.00 12.13
CA THR A 133 -12.46 -3.71 12.63
C THR A 133 -11.97 -4.89 13.43
N THR A 134 -10.77 -5.37 13.13
CA THR A 134 -10.11 -6.42 13.91
C THR A 134 -8.80 -5.90 14.46
N LYS A 135 -8.62 -6.01 15.77
CA LYS A 135 -7.41 -5.58 16.46
C LYS A 135 -6.68 -6.78 17.06
N TYR A 136 -5.37 -6.83 16.87
CA TYR A 136 -4.50 -7.78 17.55
C TYR A 136 -3.64 -7.05 18.55
N ASP A 137 -3.68 -7.53 19.79
CA ASP A 137 -2.87 -7.03 20.88
C ASP A 137 -1.68 -7.98 21.12
N VAL A 138 -0.47 -7.45 21.01
CA VAL A 138 0.75 -8.26 21.10
C VAL A 138 1.04 -8.73 22.51
N GLN A 139 0.59 -7.99 23.53
CA GLN A 139 0.86 -8.29 24.94
C GLN A 139 0.00 -9.45 25.42
N THR A 140 -1.28 -9.41 25.07
CA THR A 140 -2.28 -10.41 25.47
C THR A 140 -2.41 -11.56 24.47
N ASN A 141 -1.86 -11.41 23.26
CA ASN A 141 -2.05 -12.33 22.14
C ASN A 141 -3.52 -12.53 21.72
N GLN A 142 -4.38 -11.57 22.03
CA GLN A 142 -5.81 -11.66 21.73
C GLN A 142 -6.17 -10.92 20.45
N VAL A 143 -7.23 -11.43 19.79
CA VAL A 143 -7.85 -10.80 18.63
C VAL A 143 -9.23 -10.30 19.05
N GLN A 144 -9.47 -9.01 18.88
CA GLN A 144 -10.71 -8.33 19.21
C GLN A 144 -11.41 -7.87 17.93
N TYR A 145 -12.74 -7.91 17.94
CA TYR A 145 -13.59 -7.52 16.82
C TYR A 145 -14.50 -6.38 17.26
N THR A 146 -14.62 -5.34 16.43
CA THR A 146 -15.50 -4.19 16.65
C THR A 146 -16.26 -3.87 15.37
#